data_AF-A0A820M0E6-F1
#
_entry.id   AF-A0A820M0E6-F1
#
_cell.length_a   1.000
_cell.length_b   1.000
_cell.length_c   1.000
_cell.angle_alpha   90.00
_cell.angle_beta   90.00
_cell.angle_gamma   90.00
#
_symmetry.space_group_name_H-M   'P 1'
#
loop_
_entity.id
_entity.type
_entity.pdbx_description
1 polymer ?
#
loop_
_entity_poly.entity_id
_entity_poly.type
_entity_poly.pdbx_seq_one_letter_code
_entity_poly.pdbx_strand_id
1 'polypeptide(L)'
;MSIDLLPSIDTDILLTDFSDFLSPQSQQTLLNLDDLQRIEAVSCCYQKRIELAARDGLPWDPSMYSRTFIDVLNSHSVPVMRLLSFFKQIPEFDQLNIDDKVTVIKYNIPTVLSINRALSYDPDTHEFIESSSDVQDNIEFYPVLHDYNTFKQSKKVFLSFLHLVKYDRKIIELALIVLIFTKGISITNP
;
A
#
# COMPACT_ATOMS: atom_id res chain seq x y z
N MET A 1 32.27 -2.00 8.68
CA MET A 1 31.41 -2.38 9.82
C MET A 1 30.43 -3.39 9.27
N SER A 2 30.74 -4.69 9.42
CA SER A 2 29.90 -5.77 8.92
C SER A 2 28.64 -5.83 9.76
N ILE A 3 27.48 -5.67 9.13
CA ILE A 3 26.19 -5.87 9.78
C ILE A 3 25.81 -7.33 9.51
N ASP A 4 25.59 -8.06 10.60
CA ASP A 4 25.25 -9.47 10.61
C ASP A 4 24.08 -9.80 9.68
N LEU A 5 24.24 -10.92 8.98
CA LEU A 5 23.21 -11.60 8.21
C LEU A 5 21.94 -11.75 9.04
N LEU A 6 20.82 -11.35 8.45
CA LEU A 6 19.46 -11.44 8.99
C LEU A 6 19.21 -12.82 9.65
N PRO A 7 18.72 -12.89 10.90
CA PRO A 7 18.31 -14.16 11.47
C PRO A 7 17.08 -14.68 10.72
N SER A 8 17.08 -15.97 10.39
CA SER A 8 15.95 -16.69 9.82
C SER A 8 14.70 -16.48 10.68
N ILE A 9 13.61 -16.06 10.05
CA ILE A 9 12.33 -15.81 10.71
C ILE A 9 11.77 -17.13 11.21
N ASP A 10 11.55 -17.21 12.52
CA ASP A 10 10.79 -18.27 13.16
C ASP A 10 9.30 -18.03 12.86
N THR A 11 8.74 -18.82 11.95
CA THR A 11 7.37 -18.69 11.40
C THR A 11 6.26 -19.02 12.39
N ASP A 12 6.61 -19.50 13.58
CA ASP A 12 5.65 -20.17 14.47
C ASP A 12 4.96 -19.25 15.48
N ILE A 13 5.26 -17.94 15.51
CA ILE A 13 4.83 -17.05 16.61
C ILE A 13 3.61 -16.14 16.28
N LEU A 14 2.99 -16.25 15.10
CA LEU A 14 1.84 -15.39 14.73
C LEU A 14 0.59 -16.11 14.20
N LEU A 15 0.46 -17.41 14.46
CA LEU A 15 -0.77 -18.16 14.21
C LEU A 15 -1.67 -18.15 15.47
N THR A 16 -2.25 -17.00 15.80
CA THR A 16 -3.47 -17.00 16.62
C THR A 16 -4.67 -17.18 15.69
N ASP A 17 -5.31 -18.34 15.84
CA ASP A 17 -6.55 -18.84 15.23
C ASP A 17 -7.42 -17.83 14.44
N PHE A 18 -7.31 -17.90 13.12
CA PHE A 18 -8.39 -17.50 12.20
C PHE A 18 -9.30 -18.69 11.82
N SER A 19 -9.01 -19.88 12.36
CA SER A 19 -9.74 -21.12 12.10
C SER A 19 -11.22 -21.04 12.54
N ASP A 20 -11.50 -20.29 13.61
CA ASP A 20 -12.84 -20.08 14.16
C ASP A 20 -13.76 -19.27 13.22
N PHE A 21 -13.23 -18.53 12.24
CA PHE A 21 -14.03 -17.81 11.25
C PHE A 21 -14.51 -18.70 10.09
N LEU A 22 -14.01 -19.93 9.96
CA LEU A 22 -14.26 -20.80 8.81
C LEU A 22 -15.21 -21.97 9.12
N SER A 23 -16.20 -21.75 10.01
CA SER A 23 -17.31 -22.68 10.19
C SER A 23 -18.16 -22.77 8.90
N PRO A 24 -18.39 -23.96 8.33
CA PRO A 24 -19.18 -24.14 7.12
C PRO A 24 -20.67 -24.14 7.46
N GLN A 25 -21.22 -22.99 7.84
CA GLN A 25 -22.66 -22.79 7.93
C GLN A 25 -23.09 -21.74 6.89
N SER A 26 -23.69 -22.24 5.81
CA SER A 26 -24.36 -21.51 4.73
C SER A 26 -23.55 -20.38 4.08
N GLN A 27 -22.83 -20.71 3.01
CA GLN A 27 -22.38 -19.73 2.00
C GLN A 27 -23.59 -19.18 1.24
N GLN A 28 -24.42 -18.36 1.90
CA GLN A 28 -25.12 -17.31 1.18
C GLN A 28 -24.04 -16.31 0.78
N THR A 29 -23.82 -16.12 -0.53
CA THR A 29 -23.04 -15.00 -1.02
C THR A 29 -23.64 -13.71 -0.47
N LEU A 30 -22.99 -13.15 0.54
CA LEU A 30 -23.40 -11.91 1.22
C LEU A 30 -23.38 -10.71 0.27
N LEU A 31 -22.60 -10.80 -0.81
CA LEU A 31 -22.46 -9.80 -1.85
C LEU A 31 -23.38 -10.13 -3.02
N ASN A 32 -24.12 -9.13 -3.49
CA ASN A 32 -24.90 -9.25 -4.71
C ASN A 32 -24.02 -9.02 -5.96
N LEU A 33 -24.58 -9.20 -7.15
CA LEU A 33 -23.83 -9.03 -8.41
C LEU A 33 -23.29 -7.60 -8.61
N ASP A 34 -24.04 -6.59 -8.19
CA ASP A 34 -23.63 -5.19 -8.28
C ASP A 34 -22.43 -4.90 -7.37
N ASP A 35 -22.43 -5.44 -6.14
CA ASP A 35 -21.30 -5.31 -5.22
C ASP A 35 -20.02 -5.93 -5.80
N LEU A 36 -20.14 -7.12 -6.39
CA LEU A 36 -19.01 -7.81 -7.04
C LEU A 36 -18.46 -7.00 -8.22
N GLN A 37 -19.34 -6.42 -9.04
CA GLN A 37 -18.94 -5.58 -10.17
C GLN A 37 -18.22 -4.30 -9.71
N ARG A 38 -18.66 -3.68 -8.61
CA ARG A 38 -17.99 -2.50 -8.04
C ARG A 38 -16.60 -2.84 -7.50
N ILE A 39 -16.48 -3.96 -6.78
CA ILE A 39 -15.17 -4.43 -6.29
C ILE A 39 -14.21 -4.65 -7.45
N GLU A 40 -14.68 -5.32 -8.50
CA GLU A 40 -13.88 -5.56 -9.71
C GLU A 40 -13.51 -4.26 -10.43
N ALA A 41 -14.44 -3.30 -10.52
CA ALA A 41 -14.17 -1.99 -11.10
C ALA A 41 -13.08 -1.23 -10.34
N VAL A 42 -13.13 -1.20 -9.00
CA VAL A 42 -12.10 -0.54 -8.19
C VAL A 42 -10.76 -1.27 -8.29
N SER A 43 -10.77 -2.61 -8.28
CA SER A 43 -9.56 -3.42 -8.50
C SER A 43 -8.91 -3.10 -9.86
N CYS A 44 -9.73 -3.00 -10.91
CA CYS A 44 -9.27 -2.61 -12.25
C CYS A 44 -8.68 -1.19 -12.26
N CYS A 45 -9.33 -0.21 -11.59
CA CYS A 45 -8.81 1.15 -11.46
C CYS A 45 -7.46 1.17 -10.74
N TYR A 46 -7.33 0.36 -9.69
CA TYR A 46 -6.09 0.24 -8.94
C TYR A 46 -4.98 -0.31 -9.84
N GLN A 47 -5.22 -1.36 -10.63
CA GLN A 47 -4.20 -1.93 -11.52
C GLN A 47 -3.74 -0.94 -12.61
N LYS A 48 -4.68 -0.23 -13.24
CA LYS A 48 -4.41 0.75 -14.29
C LYS A 48 -3.61 1.97 -13.82
N ARG A 49 -3.54 2.22 -12.51
CA ARG A 49 -2.84 3.38 -11.94
C ARG A 49 -1.36 3.43 -12.33
N ILE A 50 -0.72 2.26 -12.50
CA ILE A 50 0.72 2.15 -12.75
C ILE A 50 1.03 2.65 -14.17
N GLU A 51 0.17 2.33 -15.14
CA GLU A 51 0.31 2.70 -16.55
C GLU A 51 0.18 4.22 -16.76
N LEU A 52 -0.70 4.89 -16.00
CA LEU A 52 -1.01 6.31 -16.17
C LEU A 52 0.05 7.27 -15.59
N ALA A 53 0.99 6.77 -14.80
CA ALA A 53 2.12 7.55 -14.31
C ALA A 53 3.46 6.80 -14.44
N ALA A 54 3.57 5.95 -15.46
CA ALA A 54 4.87 5.49 -15.93
C ALA A 54 5.68 6.73 -16.38
N ARG A 55 6.94 6.82 -15.96
CA ARG A 55 7.82 7.92 -16.36
C ARG A 55 8.16 7.77 -17.84
N ASP A 56 7.40 8.43 -18.71
CA ASP A 56 7.81 8.58 -20.10
C ASP A 56 9.10 9.42 -20.16
N GLY A 57 10.22 8.80 -20.57
CA GLY A 57 11.34 9.52 -21.18
C GLY A 57 12.48 9.99 -20.26
N LEU A 58 12.55 9.61 -18.99
CA LEU A 58 13.76 9.86 -18.18
C LEU A 58 14.63 8.60 -18.13
N PRO A 59 15.93 8.67 -18.47
CA PRO A 59 16.83 7.53 -18.34
C PRO A 59 16.92 7.15 -16.85
N TRP A 60 16.40 5.97 -16.53
CA TRP A 60 16.51 5.36 -15.21
C TRP A 60 17.73 4.45 -15.19
N ASP A 61 18.59 4.63 -14.19
CA ASP A 61 19.68 3.71 -13.88
C ASP A 61 19.21 2.79 -12.72
N PRO A 62 19.06 1.48 -12.96
CA PRO A 62 18.65 0.50 -11.94
C PRO A 62 19.56 0.45 -10.71
N SER A 63 20.80 0.97 -10.82
CA SER A 63 21.78 0.97 -9.71
C SER A 63 21.64 2.19 -8.78
N MET A 64 20.72 3.10 -9.07
CA MET A 64 20.61 4.38 -8.38
C MET A 64 19.60 4.31 -7.22
N TYR A 65 20.06 3.82 -6.08
CA TYR A 65 19.34 3.98 -4.81
C TYR A 65 19.14 5.46 -4.48
N SER A 66 18.06 5.78 -3.78
CA SER A 66 17.84 7.13 -3.24
C SER A 66 18.99 7.52 -2.29
N ARG A 67 19.81 8.50 -2.68
CA ARG A 67 20.99 8.96 -1.92
C ARG A 67 20.86 10.39 -1.42
N THR A 68 20.04 11.20 -2.10
CA THR A 68 19.77 12.57 -1.69
C THR A 68 18.36 12.70 -1.13
N PHE A 69 18.12 13.76 -0.35
CA PHE A 69 16.79 14.09 0.12
C PHE A 69 15.77 14.25 -1.04
N ILE A 70 16.23 14.78 -2.18
CA ILE A 70 15.39 14.93 -3.38
C ILE A 70 15.02 13.56 -3.98
N ASP A 71 15.94 12.59 -3.96
CA ASP A 71 15.64 11.24 -4.45
C ASP A 71 14.60 10.55 -3.56
N VAL A 72 14.71 10.70 -2.23
CA VAL A 72 13.72 10.20 -1.28
C VAL A 72 12.36 10.88 -1.51
N LEU A 73 12.31 12.20 -1.68
CA LEU A 73 11.05 12.87 -2.02
C LEU A 73 10.46 12.35 -3.35
N ASN A 74 11.32 12.08 -4.34
CA ASN A 74 10.90 11.57 -5.63
C ASN A 74 10.44 10.10 -5.59
N SER A 75 11.04 9.26 -4.73
CA SER A 75 10.60 7.87 -4.54
C SER A 75 9.21 7.80 -3.92
N HIS A 76 8.82 8.82 -3.14
CA HIS A 76 7.47 8.94 -2.59
C HIS A 76 6.47 9.64 -3.53
N SER A 77 6.92 10.61 -4.35
CA SER A 77 6.01 11.43 -5.16
C SER A 77 5.37 10.65 -6.31
N VAL A 78 6.10 9.73 -6.94
CA VAL A 78 5.58 8.91 -8.06
C VAL A 78 4.44 7.98 -7.60
N PRO A 79 4.58 7.17 -6.54
CA PRO A 79 3.47 6.39 -5.99
C PRO A 79 2.28 7.26 -5.59
N VAL A 80 2.51 8.43 -4.99
CA VAL A 80 1.43 9.35 -4.61
C VAL A 80 0.65 9.82 -5.85
N MET A 81 1.33 10.19 -6.95
CA MET A 81 0.68 10.60 -8.19
C MET A 81 -0.13 9.46 -8.84
N ARG A 82 0.37 8.22 -8.77
CA ARG A 82 -0.38 7.02 -9.19
C ARG A 82 -1.66 6.85 -8.37
N LEU A 83 -1.55 6.99 -7.05
CA LEU A 83 -2.69 6.87 -6.15
C LEU A 83 -3.72 7.98 -6.39
N LEU A 84 -3.29 9.22 -6.65
CA LEU A 84 -4.20 10.30 -7.06
C LEU A 84 -4.95 9.97 -8.36
N SER A 85 -4.27 9.37 -9.33
CA SER A 85 -4.89 8.92 -10.58
C SER A 85 -5.87 7.77 -10.33
N PHE A 86 -5.57 6.89 -9.38
CA PHE A 86 -6.50 5.85 -8.92
C PHE A 86 -7.77 6.45 -8.31
N PHE A 87 -7.67 7.40 -7.37
CA PHE A 87 -8.85 8.09 -6.81
C PHE A 87 -9.75 8.67 -7.90
N LYS A 88 -9.17 9.34 -8.91
CA LYS A 88 -9.91 9.96 -10.01
C LYS A 88 -10.61 8.97 -10.95
N GLN A 89 -10.17 7.71 -11.00
CA GLN A 89 -10.78 6.69 -11.86
C GLN A 89 -12.04 6.06 -11.23
N ILE A 90 -12.28 6.29 -9.94
CA ILE A 90 -13.41 5.68 -9.23
C ILE A 90 -14.68 6.51 -9.50
N PRO A 91 -15.74 5.93 -10.12
CA PRO A 91 -16.93 6.68 -10.52
C PRO A 91 -17.62 7.42 -9.37
N GLU A 92 -17.70 6.82 -8.19
CA GLU A 92 -18.32 7.41 -7.01
C GLU A 92 -17.50 8.56 -6.44
N PHE A 93 -16.17 8.50 -6.59
CA PHE A 93 -15.30 9.61 -6.20
C PHE A 93 -15.54 10.84 -7.08
N ASP A 94 -15.81 10.65 -8.37
CA ASP A 94 -16.06 11.77 -9.28
C ASP A 94 -17.36 12.54 -8.98
N GLN A 95 -18.32 11.88 -8.33
CA GLN A 95 -19.59 12.50 -7.91
C GLN A 95 -19.46 13.41 -6.70
N LEU A 96 -18.35 13.36 -5.97
CA LEU A 96 -18.09 14.23 -4.82
C LEU A 96 -17.84 15.69 -5.25
N ASN A 97 -18.20 16.63 -4.39
CA ASN A 97 -17.79 18.02 -4.58
C ASN A 97 -16.27 18.17 -4.33
N ILE A 98 -15.69 19.30 -4.76
CA ILE A 98 -14.24 19.51 -4.72
C ILE A 98 -13.67 19.47 -3.29
N ASP A 99 -14.40 19.98 -2.30
CA ASP A 99 -13.94 20.03 -0.91
C ASP A 99 -13.89 18.62 -0.29
N ASP A 100 -14.90 17.80 -0.60
CA ASP A 100 -14.95 16.40 -0.19
C ASP A 100 -13.87 15.57 -0.89
N LYS A 101 -13.64 15.78 -2.19
CA LYS A 101 -12.53 15.13 -2.93
C LYS A 101 -11.19 15.40 -2.26
N VAL A 102 -10.90 16.67 -1.94
CA VAL A 102 -9.66 17.09 -1.27
C VAL A 102 -9.57 16.48 0.13
N THR A 103 -10.67 16.49 0.88
CA THR A 103 -10.74 15.92 2.23
C THR A 103 -10.41 14.43 2.19
N VAL A 104 -11.12 13.65 1.38
CA VAL A 104 -10.93 12.21 1.25
C VAL A 104 -9.50 11.86 0.88
N ILE A 105 -8.93 12.53 -0.14
CA ILE A 105 -7.53 12.32 -0.55
C ILE A 105 -6.58 12.61 0.61
N LYS A 106 -6.69 13.80 1.22
CA LYS A 106 -5.75 14.24 2.26
C LYS A 106 -5.71 13.30 3.46
N TYR A 107 -6.86 12.79 3.89
CA TYR A 107 -6.94 11.93 5.07
C TYR A 107 -6.57 10.48 4.78
N ASN A 108 -6.79 9.98 3.57
CA ASN A 108 -6.59 8.57 3.26
C ASN A 108 -5.28 8.26 2.52
N ILE A 109 -4.63 9.26 1.89
CA ILE A 109 -3.42 9.00 1.09
C ILE A 109 -2.26 8.38 1.87
N PRO A 110 -1.97 8.70 3.15
CA PRO A 110 -0.87 8.05 3.88
C PRO A 110 -1.15 6.55 4.11
N THR A 111 -2.39 6.21 4.44
CA THR A 111 -2.83 4.82 4.66
C THR A 111 -2.80 4.05 3.36
N VAL A 112 -3.38 4.61 2.29
CA VAL A 112 -3.39 3.99 0.96
C VAL A 112 -1.97 3.81 0.43
N LEU A 113 -1.06 4.76 0.66
CA LEU A 113 0.36 4.62 0.32
C LEU A 113 1.04 3.48 1.07
N SER A 114 0.72 3.30 2.35
CA SER A 114 1.26 2.19 3.15
C SER A 114 0.78 0.84 2.64
N ILE A 115 -0.50 0.74 2.25
CA ILE A 115 -1.06 -0.47 1.64
C ILE A 115 -0.41 -0.74 0.28
N ASN A 116 -0.29 0.30 -0.54
CA ASN A 116 0.32 0.23 -1.85
C ASN A 116 1.76 -0.30 -1.78
N ARG A 117 2.53 0.16 -0.79
CA ARG A 117 3.88 -0.36 -0.51
C ARG A 117 3.88 -1.83 -0.13
N ALA A 118 2.91 -2.29 0.65
CA ALA A 118 2.84 -3.72 0.98
C ALA A 118 2.50 -4.58 -0.24
N LEU A 119 1.67 -4.06 -1.15
CA LEU A 119 1.32 -4.74 -2.39
C LEU A 119 2.46 -4.76 -3.42
N SER A 120 3.39 -3.80 -3.35
CA SER A 120 4.54 -3.70 -4.25
C SER A 120 5.85 -4.24 -3.66
N TYR A 121 5.83 -4.71 -2.41
CA TYR A 121 7.01 -5.23 -1.76
C TYR A 121 7.33 -6.65 -2.22
N ASP A 122 8.52 -6.81 -2.78
CA ASP A 122 9.09 -8.11 -3.11
C ASP A 122 9.93 -8.61 -1.92
N PRO A 123 9.53 -9.72 -1.27
CA PRO A 123 10.25 -10.28 -0.13
C PRO A 123 11.60 -10.90 -0.49
N ASP A 124 11.81 -11.31 -1.75
CA ASP A 124 13.04 -12.00 -2.16
C ASP A 124 14.16 -10.98 -2.39
N THR A 125 13.83 -9.88 -3.06
CA THR A 125 14.76 -8.77 -3.32
C THR A 125 14.80 -7.73 -2.20
N HIS A 126 13.81 -7.72 -1.30
CA HIS A 126 13.60 -6.69 -0.27
C HIS A 126 13.39 -5.30 -0.86
N GLU A 127 12.73 -5.22 -2.01
CA GLU A 127 12.53 -3.97 -2.75
C GLU A 127 11.03 -3.65 -2.90
N PHE A 128 10.73 -2.36 -3.08
CA PHE A 128 9.38 -1.89 -3.43
C PHE A 128 9.35 -1.60 -4.92
N ILE A 129 8.65 -2.43 -5.70
CA ILE A 129 8.62 -2.33 -7.16
C ILE A 129 7.17 -2.29 -7.63
N GLU A 130 6.72 -1.12 -8.11
CA GLU A 130 5.44 -1.01 -8.82
C GLU A 130 5.63 -1.00 -10.33
N SER A 131 6.72 -0.40 -10.81
CA SER A 131 7.14 -0.38 -12.21
C SER A 131 8.64 -0.56 -12.31
N SER A 132 9.08 -1.17 -13.41
CA SER A 132 10.50 -1.24 -13.78
C SER A 132 11.18 0.12 -13.92
N SER A 133 10.44 1.23 -13.98
CA SER A 133 10.99 2.59 -14.09
C SER A 133 11.14 3.32 -12.75
N ASP A 134 10.82 2.66 -11.63
CA ASP A 134 10.72 3.32 -10.34
C ASP A 134 12.09 3.50 -9.68
N VAL A 135 12.27 4.63 -8.99
CA VAL A 135 13.45 4.84 -8.15
C VAL A 135 13.33 3.92 -6.94
N GLN A 136 14.32 3.04 -6.77
CA GLN A 136 14.34 2.12 -5.65
C GLN A 136 14.40 2.89 -4.32
N ASP A 137 13.53 2.48 -3.41
CA ASP A 137 13.51 3.03 -2.07
C ASP A 137 14.72 2.50 -1.29
N ASN A 138 15.42 3.40 -0.59
CA ASN A 138 16.57 3.01 0.20
C ASN A 138 16.11 2.73 1.63
N ILE A 139 15.81 1.45 1.91
CA ILE A 139 15.29 1.01 3.22
C ILE A 139 16.25 1.39 4.36
N GLU A 140 17.56 1.44 4.09
CA GLU A 140 18.58 1.81 5.07
C GLU A 140 18.50 3.27 5.50
N PHE A 141 17.79 4.11 4.74
CA PHE A 141 17.60 5.53 5.06
C PHE A 141 16.47 5.77 6.07
N TYR A 142 15.55 4.80 6.24
CA TYR A 142 14.44 4.94 7.17
C TYR A 142 14.85 5.11 8.63
N PRO A 143 15.81 4.33 9.19
CA PRO A 143 16.35 4.56 10.54
C PRO A 143 17.04 5.91 10.74
N VAL A 144 17.46 6.56 9.66
CA VAL A 144 18.09 7.88 9.69
C VAL A 144 17.03 8.98 9.77
N LEU A 145 15.91 8.80 9.05
CA LEU A 145 14.78 9.74 9.04
C LEU A 145 13.85 9.59 10.24
N HIS A 146 13.64 8.35 10.66
CA HIS A 146 12.82 7.96 11.79
C HIS A 146 13.75 7.24 12.74
N ASP A 147 13.80 7.64 14.01
CA ASP A 147 14.65 6.97 14.99
C ASP A 147 14.50 5.44 14.92
N TYR A 148 15.57 4.73 15.27
CA TYR A 148 15.64 3.28 15.11
C TYR A 148 14.48 2.52 15.78
N ASN A 149 13.96 3.03 16.89
CA ASN A 149 12.86 2.38 17.60
C ASN A 149 11.54 2.54 16.83
N THR A 150 11.24 3.73 16.33
CA THR A 150 10.10 3.97 15.43
C THR A 150 10.19 3.10 14.18
N PHE A 151 11.35 3.05 13.53
CA PHE A 151 11.56 2.19 12.37
C PHE A 151 11.27 0.71 12.69
N LYS A 152 11.77 0.20 13.81
CA LYS A 152 11.56 -1.19 14.22
C LYS A 152 10.08 -1.50 14.45
N GLN A 153 9.34 -0.60 15.09
CA GLN A 153 7.90 -0.77 15.32
C GLN A 153 7.12 -0.71 14.00
N SER A 154 7.39 0.28 13.15
CA SER A 154 6.76 0.40 11.83
C SER A 154 7.05 -0.82 10.96
N LYS A 155 8.29 -1.33 10.96
CA LYS A 155 8.67 -2.55 10.23
C LYS A 155 7.88 -3.76 10.72
N LYS A 156 7.68 -3.91 12.03
CA LYS A 156 6.89 -5.02 12.59
C LYS A 156 5.44 -4.98 12.09
N VAL A 157 4.80 -3.80 12.16
CA VAL A 157 3.42 -3.62 11.68
C VAL A 157 3.34 -3.88 10.17
N PHE A 158 4.30 -3.35 9.40
CA PHE A 158 4.36 -3.53 7.96
C PHE A 158 4.50 -5.02 7.58
N LEU A 159 5.37 -5.78 8.25
CA LEU A 159 5.54 -7.21 7.99
C LEU A 159 4.29 -8.04 8.33
N SER A 160 3.61 -7.72 9.45
CA SER A 160 2.33 -8.37 9.78
C SER A 160 1.28 -8.09 8.71
N PHE A 161 1.23 -6.86 8.20
CA PHE A 161 0.32 -6.50 7.12
C PHE A 161 0.67 -7.18 5.79
N LEU A 162 1.96 -7.26 5.44
CA LEU A 162 2.44 -7.98 4.27
C LEU A 162 2.01 -9.46 4.27
N HIS A 163 2.03 -10.10 5.44
CA HIS A 163 1.56 -11.48 5.56
C HIS A 163 0.07 -11.61 5.23
N LEU A 164 -0.76 -10.65 5.68
CA LEU A 164 -2.20 -10.61 5.37
C LEU A 164 -2.43 -10.38 3.87
N VAL A 165 -1.67 -9.48 3.25
CA VAL A 165 -1.72 -9.20 1.81
C VAL A 165 -1.41 -10.45 0.98
N LYS A 166 -0.42 -11.26 1.39
CA LYS A 166 -0.05 -12.52 0.71
C LYS A 166 -1.13 -13.59 0.84
N TYR A 167 -1.88 -13.59 1.93
CA TYR A 167 -2.91 -14.60 2.19
C TYR A 167 -4.16 -14.37 1.32
N ASP A 168 -4.66 -13.13 1.26
CA ASP A 168 -5.79 -12.79 0.40
C ASP A 168 -5.72 -11.33 -0.09
N ARG A 169 -5.35 -11.20 -1.37
CA ARG A 169 -5.27 -9.89 -2.04
C ARG A 169 -6.63 -9.19 -2.13
N LYS A 170 -7.76 -9.93 -2.20
CA LYS A 170 -9.09 -9.31 -2.31
C LYS A 170 -9.48 -8.57 -1.03
N ILE A 171 -9.03 -9.04 0.14
CA ILE A 171 -9.24 -8.33 1.41
C ILE A 171 -8.60 -6.94 1.39
N ILE A 172 -7.44 -6.82 0.74
CA ILE A 172 -6.74 -5.55 0.59
C ILE A 172 -7.45 -4.62 -0.39
N GLU A 173 -7.94 -5.16 -1.50
CA GLU A 173 -8.74 -4.40 -2.48
C GLU A 173 -10.03 -3.87 -1.84
N LEU A 174 -10.69 -4.67 -1.00
CA LEU A 174 -11.81 -4.24 -0.17
C LEU A 174 -11.43 -3.19 0.86
N ALA A 175 -10.29 -3.35 1.55
CA ALA A 175 -9.80 -2.36 2.50
C ALA A 175 -9.48 -1.02 1.81
N LEU A 176 -8.93 -1.05 0.60
CA LEU A 176 -8.71 0.15 -0.22
C LEU A 176 -10.04 0.83 -0.55
N ILE A 177 -11.06 0.09 -0.98
CA ILE A 177 -12.41 0.63 -1.22
C ILE A 177 -12.96 1.30 0.04
N VAL A 178 -12.94 0.60 1.17
CA VAL A 178 -13.45 1.12 2.44
C VAL A 178 -12.72 2.40 2.84
N LEU A 179 -11.39 2.40 2.79
CA LEU A 179 -10.57 3.56 3.16
C LEU A 179 -10.82 4.76 2.25
N ILE A 180 -11.03 4.56 0.95
CA ILE A 180 -11.32 5.65 0.00
C ILE A 180 -12.63 6.35 0.35
N PHE A 181 -13.63 5.63 0.85
CA PHE A 181 -14.95 6.21 1.11
C PHE A 181 -15.24 6.51 2.58
N THR A 182 -14.39 6.06 3.50
CA THR A 182 -14.44 6.54 4.89
C THR A 182 -13.79 7.90 5.01
N LYS A 183 -14.50 8.87 5.61
CA LYS A 183 -13.85 10.05 6.18
C LYS A 183 -12.81 9.50 7.14
N GLY A 184 -11.52 9.70 6.82
CA GLY A 184 -10.44 8.94 7.41
C GLY A 184 -10.51 8.93 8.94
N ILE A 185 -9.92 7.89 9.55
CA ILE A 185 -9.78 7.77 11.00
C ILE A 185 -8.82 8.89 11.46
N SER A 186 -9.34 10.11 11.50
CA SER A 186 -8.65 11.24 12.09
C SER A 186 -8.56 10.88 13.57
N ILE A 187 -7.36 10.56 14.02
CA ILE A 187 -7.03 10.58 15.44
C ILE A 187 -7.29 12.02 15.86
N THR A 188 -8.50 12.29 16.34
CA THR A 188 -8.76 13.45 17.18
C THR A 188 -7.89 13.22 18.40
N ASN A 189 -6.74 13.88 18.45
CA ASN A 189 -6.01 14.02 19.70
C ASN A 189 -7.01 14.65 20.69
N PRO A 190 -7.28 13.99 21.84
CA PRO A 190 -8.07 14.59 22.90
C PRO A 190 -7.38 15.86 23.46
#